data_AF-A0A7S1YEJ6-F1
#
_entry.id   AF-A0A7S1YEJ6-F1
#
_cell.length_a   1.000
_cell.length_b   1.000
_cell.length_c   1.000
_cell.angle_alpha   90.00
_cell.angle_beta   90.00
_cell.angle_gamma   90.00
#
_symmetry.space_group_name_H-M   'P 1'
#
loop_
_entity.id
_entity.type
_entity.pdbx_description
1 polymer ?
#
loop_
_entity_poly.entity_id
_entity_poly.type
_entity_poly.pdbx_seq_one_letter_code
_entity_poly.pdbx_strand_id
1 'polypeptide(L)'
;DNNKMIIASQGGIELVLKAINEFPSHEELQQHGCLALANLASGKNGDDNSVIIVSQGGEDAIVAAKKRFPNNELLVDWARFVEGTCFGARLRLKRARRTRFGRIVPRWMRRKK
;
A
#
# COMPACT_ATOMS: atom_id res chain seq x y z
N ASP A 1 -2.16 15.75 4.52
CA ASP A 1 -2.96 16.02 3.30
C ASP A 1 -4.17 15.11 3.16
N ASN A 2 -5.30 15.72 2.81
CA ASN A 2 -6.52 15.00 2.41
C ASN A 2 -6.37 14.34 1.02
N ASN A 3 -5.47 14.84 0.17
CA ASN A 3 -5.25 14.34 -1.19
C ASN A 3 -4.96 12.83 -1.21
N LYS A 4 -4.16 12.34 -0.26
CA LYS A 4 -3.84 10.90 -0.13
C LYS A 4 -5.08 10.04 0.09
N MET A 5 -6.07 10.56 0.82
CA MET A 5 -7.33 9.87 1.07
C MET A 5 -8.26 9.96 -0.12
N ILE A 6 -8.29 11.11 -0.81
CA ILE A 6 -9.06 11.29 -2.04
C ILE A 6 -8.56 10.29 -3.09
N ILE A 7 -7.24 10.23 -3.33
CA ILE A 7 -6.62 9.30 -4.27
C ILE A 7 -6.97 7.85 -3.91
N ALA A 8 -6.82 7.47 -2.63
CA ALA A 8 -7.20 6.14 -2.19
C ALA A 8 -8.70 5.84 -2.40
N SER A 9 -9.58 6.82 -2.14
CA SER A 9 -11.02 6.66 -2.31
C SER A 9 -11.48 6.58 -3.77
N GLN A 10 -10.65 7.05 -4.70
CA GLN A 10 -10.86 6.96 -6.14
C GLN A 10 -10.17 5.75 -6.77
N GLY A 11 -9.63 4.83 -5.97
CA GLY A 11 -8.97 3.62 -6.45
C GLY A 11 -7.54 3.82 -6.96
N GLY A 12 -6.89 4.94 -6.63
CA GLY A 12 -5.52 5.21 -7.07
C GLY A 12 -4.51 4.16 -6.59
N ILE A 13 -4.71 3.59 -5.38
CA ILE A 13 -3.85 2.51 -4.86
C ILE A 13 -3.98 1.26 -5.74
N GLU A 14 -5.19 0.93 -6.17
CA GLU A 14 -5.48 -0.26 -6.99
C GLU A 14 -4.83 -0.13 -8.37
N LEU A 15 -4.89 1.07 -8.96
CA LEU A 15 -4.26 1.35 -10.25
C LEU A 15 -2.73 1.27 -10.17
N VAL A 16 -2.11 1.78 -9.10
CA VAL A 16 -0.66 1.68 -8.90
C VAL A 16 -0.24 0.22 -8.74
N LEU A 17 -0.96 -0.57 -7.94
CA LEU A 17 -0.70 -2.00 -7.77
C LEU A 17 -0.90 -2.78 -9.07
N LYS A 18 -1.93 -2.45 -9.84
CA LYS A 18 -2.16 -3.05 -11.16
C LYS A 18 -0.99 -2.77 -12.10
N ALA A 19 -0.52 -1.53 -12.19
CA ALA A 19 0.63 -1.18 -13.03
C ALA A 19 1.90 -1.93 -12.62
N ILE A 20 2.19 -2.01 -11.32
CA ILE A 20 3.34 -2.77 -10.78
C ILE A 20 3.26 -4.25 -11.20
N ASN A 21 2.07 -4.86 -11.18
CA ASN A 21 1.90 -6.26 -11.54
C ASN A 21 1.91 -6.50 -13.06
N GLU A 22 1.43 -5.56 -13.86
CA GLU A 22 1.41 -5.66 -15.33
C GLU A 22 2.79 -5.45 -15.96
N PHE A 23 3.63 -4.61 -15.34
CA PHE A 23 4.95 -4.25 -15.86
C PHE A 23 6.10 -4.63 -14.89
N PRO A 24 6.27 -5.93 -14.56
CA PRO A 24 7.24 -6.38 -13.56
C PRO A 24 8.70 -6.23 -13.99
N SER A 25 8.97 -6.04 -15.29
CA SER A 25 10.32 -5.92 -15.85
C SER A 25 10.74 -4.46 -16.12
N HIS A 26 9.85 -3.49 -15.90
CA HIS A 26 10.15 -2.08 -16.13
C HIS A 26 10.64 -1.41 -14.83
N GLU A 27 11.96 -1.29 -14.68
CA GLU A 27 12.60 -0.85 -13.44
C GLU A 27 12.08 0.51 -12.92
N GLU A 28 12.08 1.54 -13.77
CA GLU A 28 11.61 2.87 -13.36
C GLU A 28 10.13 2.87 -12.92
N LEU A 29 9.28 2.08 -13.59
CA LEU A 29 7.88 1.96 -13.24
C LEU A 29 7.72 1.30 -11.86
N GLN A 30 8.52 0.27 -11.57
CA GLN A 30 8.55 -0.36 -10.25
C GLN A 30 9.00 0.61 -9.16
N GLN A 31 10.05 1.38 -9.43
CA GLN A 31 10.58 2.39 -8.51
C GLN A 31 9.53 3.46 -8.22
N HIS A 32 8.93 4.04 -9.27
CA HIS A 32 7.89 5.06 -9.12
C HIS A 32 6.61 4.52 -8.49
N GLY A 33 6.25 3.27 -8.77
CA GLY A 33 5.15 2.57 -8.12
C GLY A 33 5.38 2.43 -6.61
N CYS A 34 6.57 1.95 -6.20
CA CYS A 34 6.93 1.85 -4.79
C CYS A 34 6.95 3.22 -4.09
N LEU A 35 7.49 4.25 -4.75
CA LEU A 35 7.45 5.64 -4.27
C LEU A 35 6.02 6.15 -4.07
N ALA A 36 5.13 5.92 -5.04
CA ALA A 36 3.74 6.33 -4.96
C ALA A 36 3.03 5.66 -3.78
N LEU A 37 3.22 4.36 -3.59
CA LEU A 37 2.68 3.63 -2.44
C LEU A 37 3.24 4.14 -1.12
N ALA A 38 4.56 4.40 -1.04
CA ALA A 38 5.19 4.99 0.15
C ALA A 38 4.59 6.35 0.51
N ASN A 39 4.38 7.20 -0.49
CA ASN A 39 3.75 8.50 -0.31
C ASN A 39 2.30 8.39 0.14
N LEU A 40 1.53 7.44 -0.41
CA LEU A 40 0.14 7.21 -0.01
C LEU A 40 0.03 6.60 1.39
N ALA A 41 0.98 5.77 1.79
CA ALA A 41 1.08 5.13 3.11
C ALA A 41 1.67 6.04 4.21
N SER A 42 2.23 7.21 3.87
CA SER A 42 2.89 8.08 4.84
C SER A 42 1.98 9.16 5.46
N GLY A 43 2.31 9.57 6.69
CA GLY A 43 1.67 10.66 7.42
C GLY A 43 0.40 10.25 8.18
N LYS A 44 -0.37 11.24 8.67
CA LYS A 44 -1.53 11.03 9.58
C LYS A 44 -2.62 10.09 9.05
N ASN A 45 -2.78 10.04 7.73
CA ASN A 45 -3.77 9.20 7.03
C ASN A 45 -3.17 7.87 6.54
N GLY A 46 -1.86 7.68 6.74
CA GLY A 46 -1.14 6.48 6.32
C GLY A 46 -1.75 5.21 6.87
N ASP A 47 -2.29 5.25 8.08
CA ASP A 47 -2.91 4.09 8.71
C ASP A 47 -4.11 3.50 7.95
N ASP A 48 -4.94 4.34 7.31
CA ASP A 48 -6.09 3.87 6.54
C ASP A 48 -5.64 3.36 5.16
N ASN A 49 -4.73 4.10 4.50
CA ASN A 49 -4.20 3.72 3.20
C ASN A 49 -3.33 2.45 3.25
N SER A 50 -2.50 2.29 4.28
CA SER A 50 -1.70 1.08 4.50
C SER A 50 -2.59 -0.16 4.69
N VAL A 51 -3.77 -0.01 5.30
CA VAL A 51 -4.74 -1.13 5.37
C VAL A 51 -5.22 -1.52 3.98
N ILE A 52 -5.50 -0.54 3.11
CA ILE A 52 -5.92 -0.79 1.73
C ILE A 52 -4.79 -1.49 0.96
N ILE A 53 -3.57 -0.95 1.01
CA ILE A 53 -2.37 -1.53 0.37
C ILE A 53 -2.18 -2.99 0.78
N VAL A 54 -2.19 -3.28 2.09
CA VAL A 54 -2.03 -4.65 2.60
C VAL A 54 -3.20 -5.53 2.16
N SER A 55 -4.44 -5.03 2.21
CA SER A 55 -5.62 -5.82 1.84
C SER A 55 -5.67 -6.21 0.36
N GLN A 56 -4.97 -5.46 -0.49
CA GLN A 56 -4.91 -5.66 -1.94
C GLN A 56 -3.66 -6.41 -2.41
N GLY A 57 -2.87 -6.97 -1.48
CA GLY A 57 -1.66 -7.73 -1.83
C GLY A 57 -0.47 -6.84 -2.20
N GLY A 58 -0.47 -5.56 -1.80
CA GLY A 58 0.64 -4.65 -2.08
C GLY A 58 1.97 -5.07 -1.45
N GLU A 59 1.93 -5.81 -0.33
CA GLU A 59 3.15 -6.36 0.28
C GLU A 59 3.86 -7.35 -0.64
N ASP A 60 3.11 -8.24 -1.30
CA ASP A 60 3.68 -9.24 -2.20
C ASP A 60 4.25 -8.58 -3.47
N ALA A 61 3.54 -7.58 -4.01
CA ALA A 61 3.98 -6.81 -5.16
C ALA A 61 5.32 -6.09 -4.90
N ILE A 62 5.44 -5.46 -3.73
CA ILE A 62 6.64 -4.71 -3.32
C ILE A 62 7.82 -5.65 -3.07
N VAL A 63 7.59 -6.81 -2.45
CA VAL A 63 8.62 -7.83 -2.26
C VAL A 63 9.09 -8.40 -3.60
N ALA A 64 8.18 -8.62 -4.55
CA ALA A 64 8.53 -9.07 -5.89
C ALA A 64 9.41 -8.04 -6.63
N ALA A 65 9.05 -6.75 -6.55
CA ALA A 65 9.82 -5.66 -7.12
C ALA A 65 11.26 -5.61 -6.57
N LYS A 66 11.42 -5.65 -5.24
CA LYS A 66 12.73 -5.69 -4.56
C LYS A 66 13.60 -6.86 -5.02
N LYS A 67 13.00 -8.05 -5.14
CA LYS A 67 13.72 -9.26 -5.56
C LYS A 67 14.21 -9.17 -6.99
N ARG A 68 13.45 -8.47 -7.85
CA ARG A 68 13.80 -8.33 -9.27
C ARG A 68 14.85 -7.23 -9.51
N PHE A 69 14.76 -6.13 -8.77
CA PHE A 69 15.68 -4.99 -8.90
C PHE A 69 16.45 -4.73 -7.60
N PRO A 70 17.27 -5.69 -7.12
CA PRO A 70 17.99 -5.56 -5.85
C PRO A 70 19.05 -4.44 -5.87
N ASN A 71 19.53 -4.07 -7.06
CA ASN A 71 20.54 -3.02 -7.24
C ASN A 71 19.94 -1.61 -7.37
N ASN A 72 18.61 -1.49 -7.45
CA ASN A 72 17.94 -0.21 -7.46
C ASN A 72 17.69 0.25 -6.02
N GLU A 73 18.65 0.99 -5.47
CA GLU A 73 18.62 1.41 -4.06
C GLU A 73 17.34 2.20 -3.73
N LEU A 74 16.90 3.09 -4.62
CA LEU A 74 15.70 3.88 -4.42
C LEU A 74 14.45 2.99 -4.30
N LEU A 75 14.28 2.07 -5.23
CA LEU A 75 13.17 1.11 -5.21
C LEU A 75 13.18 0.33 -3.91
N VAL A 76 14.34 -0.21 -3.52
CA VAL A 76 14.47 -1.04 -2.32
C VAL A 76 14.20 -0.23 -1.05
N ASP A 77 14.65 1.03 -0.98
CA ASP A 77 14.39 1.93 0.15
C ASP A 77 12.91 2.28 0.28
N TRP A 78 12.26 2.67 -0.82
CA TRP A 78 10.81 2.95 -0.84
C TRP A 78 10.01 1.71 -0.43
N ALA A 79 10.42 0.55 -0.94
CA ALA A 79 9.78 -0.72 -0.64
C ALA A 79 9.91 -1.10 0.86
N ARG A 80 11.09 -0.92 1.47
CA ARG A 80 11.26 -1.10 2.92
C ARG A 80 10.42 -0.11 3.73
N PHE A 81 10.30 1.13 3.25
CA PHE A 81 9.46 2.14 3.90
C PHE A 81 7.98 1.72 3.91
N VAL A 82 7.46 1.22 2.78
CA VAL A 82 6.08 0.70 2.73
C VAL A 82 5.91 -0.49 3.67
N GLU A 83 6.84 -1.45 3.68
CA GLU A 83 6.81 -2.59 4.61
C GLU A 83 6.74 -2.14 6.08
N GLY A 84 7.54 -1.13 6.45
CA GLY A 84 7.56 -0.56 7.81
C GLY A 84 6.25 0.15 8.18
N THR A 85 5.75 1.00 7.29
CA THR A 85 4.48 1.72 7.51
C THR A 85 3.26 0.79 7.53
N CYS A 86 3.33 -0.35 6.84
CA CYS A 86 2.27 -1.36 6.83
C CYS A 86 2.26 -2.29 8.06
N PHE A 87 3.29 -2.26 8.92
CA PHE A 87 3.36 -3.13 10.11
C PHE A 87 2.14 -2.96 11.04
N GLY A 88 1.75 -1.72 11.32
CA GLY A 88 0.57 -1.41 12.14
C GLY A 88 -0.74 -1.86 11.49
N ALA A 89 -0.84 -1.74 10.17
CA ALA A 89 -2.00 -2.20 9.40
C ALA A 89 -2.15 -3.73 9.46
N ARG A 90 -1.04 -4.46 9.36
CA ARG A 90 -0.99 -5.93 9.46
C ARG A 90 -1.51 -6.43 10.81
N LEU A 91 -1.10 -5.80 11.91
CA LEU A 91 -1.58 -6.13 13.26
C LEU A 91 -3.09 -5.87 13.40
N ARG A 92 -3.58 -4.75 12.86
CA ARG A 92 -5.00 -4.42 12.84
C ARG A 92 -5.80 -5.49 12.07
N LEU A 93 -5.39 -5.82 10.85
CA LEU A 93 -6.04 -6.84 10.00
C LEU A 93 -6.05 -8.23 10.66
N LYS A 94 -4.93 -8.64 11.27
CA LYS A 94 -4.85 -9.92 12.02
C LYS A 94 -5.82 -9.95 13.21
N ARG A 95 -5.98 -8.83 13.93
CA ARG A 95 -6.95 -8.73 15.04
C ARG A 95 -8.40 -8.77 14.55
N ALA A 96 -8.74 -8.09 13.46
CA ALA A 96 -10.10 -8.08 12.93
C ALA A 96 -10.51 -9.41 12.29
N ARG A 97 -9.59 -10.21 11.73
CA ARG A 97 -9.89 -11.57 11.26
C ARG A 97 -10.24 -12.53 12.40
N ARG A 98 -9.83 -12.23 13.64
CA ARG A 98 -10.18 -13.01 14.83
C ARG A 98 -11.56 -12.66 15.40
N THR A 99 -12.13 -11.51 15.06
CA THR A 99 -13.48 -11.14 15.46
C THR A 99 -14.46 -11.52 14.35
N ARG A 100 -15.65 -12.04 14.70
CA ARG A 100 -16.63 -12.65 13.79
C ARG A 100 -17.25 -11.68 12.74
N PHE A 101 -16.76 -10.45 12.65
CA PHE A 101 -17.23 -9.39 11.75
C PHE A 101 -16.06 -8.91 10.88
N GLY A 102 -15.73 -9.73 9.87
CA GLY A 102 -14.60 -9.50 8.98
C GLY A 102 -14.89 -8.46 7.89
N ARG A 103 -14.49 -7.21 8.12
CA ARG A 103 -13.91 -6.28 7.12
C ARG A 103 -13.46 -5.03 7.88
N ILE A 104 -12.15 -4.75 7.91
CA ILE A 104 -11.66 -3.46 8.42
C ILE A 104 -12.00 -2.42 7.36
N VAL A 105 -13.07 -1.69 7.62
CA VAL A 105 -13.48 -0.54 6.81
C VAL A 105 -12.67 0.68 7.27
N PRO A 106 -11.91 1.36 6.39
CA PRO A 106 -11.23 2.61 6.71
C PRO A 106 -12.18 3.62 7.39
N ARG A 107 -11.67 4.47 8.31
CA ARG A 107 -12.53 5.34 9.14
C ARG A 107 -13.48 6.21 8.33
N TRP A 108 -13.06 6.69 7.17
CA TRP A 108 -13.85 7.54 6.29
C TRP A 108 -14.97 6.79 5.55
N MET A 109 -14.81 5.50 5.26
CA MET A 109 -15.84 4.68 4.61
C MET A 109 -16.98 4.30 5.58
N ARG A 110 -16.77 4.44 6.90
CA ARG A 110 -17.83 4.30 7.92
C ARG A 110 -18.75 5.54 8.07
N ARG A 111 -18.42 6.66 7.43
CA ARG A 111 -19.11 7.96 7.63
C ARG A 111 -20.06 8.39 6.50
N LYS A 112 -20.22 7.60 5.43
CA LYS A 112 -21.25 7.89 4.43
C LYS A 112 -22.61 7.33 4.91
N LYS A 113 -23.43 8.19 5.51
CA LYS A 113 -24.88 8.04 5.58
C LYS A 113 -25.49 9.01 4.58
#